data_AF-A0A6L7LFR1-F1
#
_entry.id   AF-A0A6L7LFR1-F1
#
_cell.length_a   1.000
_cell.length_b   1.000
_cell.length_c   1.000
_cell.angle_alpha   90.00
_cell.angle_beta   90.00
_cell.angle_gamma   90.00
#
_symmetry.space_group_name_H-M   'P 1'
#
loop_
_entity.id
_entity.type
_entity.pdbx_description
1 polymer ?
#
loop_
_entity_poly.entity_id
_entity_poly.type
_entity_poly.pdbx_seq_one_letter_code
_entity_poly.pdbx_strand_id
1 'polypeptide(L)'
;MTDDDRSDRVLMWQTYVQTAENTSTRREAINRYMVPVHLAMMASHFVLPLNELPHIVIGIVGMAVSYLWIALLDAHRKINDAKYDIIIALEEDLPCRPFDMESKSTGIDTGLRKYPPLTQLQNRAAWTVFVVHLLVIVTYALAWTLA
;
A
#
# COMPACT_ATOMS: atom_id res chain seq x y z
N MET A 1 8.42 -23.49 32.18
CA MET A 1 8.44 -23.74 30.73
C MET A 1 9.02 -25.13 30.51
N THR A 2 8.17 -26.09 30.14
CA THR A 2 8.64 -27.38 29.63
C THR A 2 9.25 -27.18 28.24
N ASP A 3 10.02 -28.14 27.73
CA ASP A 3 10.59 -28.04 26.38
C ASP A 3 9.51 -27.94 25.30
N ASP A 4 8.38 -28.63 25.53
CA ASP A 4 7.16 -28.61 24.71
C ASP A 4 6.52 -27.21 24.64
N ASP A 5 6.34 -26.56 25.79
CA ASP A 5 5.80 -25.19 25.91
C ASP A 5 6.70 -24.16 25.19
N ARG A 6 8.02 -24.38 25.17
CA ARG A 6 8.93 -23.52 24.40
C ARG A 6 8.77 -23.72 22.89
N SER A 7 8.64 -24.97 22.45
CA SER A 7 8.45 -25.32 21.04
C SER A 7 7.16 -24.69 20.49
N ASP A 8 6.07 -24.80 21.22
CA ASP A 8 4.76 -24.26 20.81
C ASP A 8 4.77 -22.74 20.63
N ARG A 9 5.49 -22.02 21.50
CA ARG A 9 5.60 -20.56 21.43
C ARG A 9 6.44 -20.10 20.25
N VAL A 10 7.54 -20.80 19.97
CA VAL A 10 8.34 -20.55 18.78
C VAL A 10 7.52 -20.81 17.52
N LEU A 11 6.73 -21.89 17.48
CA LEU A 11 5.85 -22.20 16.36
C LEU A 11 4.77 -21.12 16.15
N MET A 12 4.15 -20.64 17.23
CA MET A 12 3.17 -19.55 17.16
C MET A 12 3.81 -18.26 16.63
N TRP A 13 4.99 -17.89 17.15
CA TRP A 13 5.75 -16.73 16.67
C TRP A 13 6.10 -16.87 15.19
N GLN A 14 6.64 -18.01 14.75
CA GLN A 14 6.96 -18.28 13.34
C GLN A 14 5.71 -18.17 12.45
N THR A 15 4.58 -18.68 12.93
CA THR A 15 3.29 -18.59 12.21
C THR A 15 2.88 -17.14 12.02
N TYR A 16 2.95 -16.32 13.06
CA TYR A 16 2.63 -14.89 12.98
C TYR A 16 3.56 -14.16 12.02
N VAL A 17 4.88 -14.41 12.10
CA VAL A 17 5.89 -13.85 11.18
C VAL A 17 5.55 -14.20 9.72
N GLN A 18 5.24 -15.46 9.43
CA GLN A 18 4.83 -15.89 8.09
C GLN A 18 3.57 -15.17 7.61
N THR A 19 2.58 -14.96 8.50
CA THR A 19 1.37 -14.24 8.11
C THR A 19 1.62 -12.76 7.87
N ALA A 20 2.56 -12.13 8.57
CA ALA A 20 2.97 -10.75 8.33
C ALA A 20 3.65 -10.61 6.97
N GLU A 21 4.59 -11.51 6.66
CA GLU A 21 5.26 -11.56 5.36
C GLU A 21 4.25 -11.76 4.21
N ASN A 22 3.28 -12.66 4.40
CA ASN A 22 2.19 -12.85 3.43
C ASN A 22 1.37 -11.58 3.21
N THR A 23 1.12 -10.78 4.25
CA THR A 23 0.43 -9.49 4.12
C THR A 23 1.27 -8.47 3.35
N SER A 24 2.59 -8.42 3.60
CA SER A 24 3.53 -7.61 2.83
C SER A 24 3.53 -8.00 1.35
N THR A 25 3.63 -9.29 1.05
CA THR A 25 3.58 -9.84 -0.32
C THR A 25 2.27 -9.48 -1.04
N ARG A 26 1.11 -9.57 -0.36
CA ARG A 26 -0.19 -9.17 -0.92
C ARG A 26 -0.22 -7.67 -1.27
N ARG A 27 0.39 -6.83 -0.42
CA ARG A 27 0.49 -5.39 -0.68
C ARG A 27 1.35 -5.08 -1.90
N GLU A 28 2.44 -5.80 -2.10
CA GLU A 28 3.23 -5.69 -3.34
C GLU A 28 2.44 -6.15 -4.57
N ALA A 29 1.64 -7.21 -4.45
CA ALA A 29 0.78 -7.68 -5.53
C ALA A 29 -0.23 -6.61 -5.96
N ILE A 30 -0.85 -5.90 -5.00
CA ILE A 30 -1.73 -4.75 -5.29
C ILE A 30 -1.03 -3.72 -6.17
N ASN A 31 0.22 -3.36 -5.85
CA ASN A 31 0.99 -2.42 -6.68
C ASN A 31 1.23 -2.95 -8.09
N ARG A 32 1.58 -4.23 -8.23
CA ARG A 32 1.79 -4.87 -9.54
C ARG A 32 0.52 -4.88 -10.40
N TYR A 33 -0.65 -5.02 -9.81
CA TYR A 33 -1.91 -5.06 -10.55
C TYR A 33 -2.48 -3.67 -10.88
N MET A 34 -2.30 -2.68 -9.99
CA MET A 34 -2.89 -1.35 -10.17
C MET A 34 -2.18 -0.51 -11.24
N VAL A 35 -0.85 -0.65 -11.39
CA VAL A 35 -0.09 0.11 -12.38
C VAL A 35 -0.54 -0.17 -13.82
N PRO A 36 -0.67 -1.43 -14.28
CA PRO A 36 -1.18 -1.73 -15.62
C PRO A 36 -2.60 -1.26 -15.86
N VAL A 37 -3.48 -1.34 -14.86
CA VAL A 37 -4.86 -0.83 -14.96
C VAL A 37 -4.85 0.65 -15.30
N HIS A 38 -4.08 1.45 -14.58
CA HIS A 38 -3.97 2.88 -14.86
C HIS A 38 -3.27 3.20 -16.19
N LEU A 39 -2.29 2.39 -16.59
CA LEU A 39 -1.67 2.54 -17.91
C LEU A 39 -2.68 2.28 -19.04
N ALA A 40 -3.53 1.27 -18.91
CA ALA A 40 -4.59 0.98 -19.87
C ALA A 40 -5.62 2.11 -19.95
N MET A 41 -6.01 2.67 -18.79
CA MET A 41 -6.89 3.85 -18.75
C MET A 41 -6.24 5.06 -19.43
N MET A 42 -4.95 5.31 -19.16
CA MET A 42 -4.22 6.39 -19.83
C MET A 42 -4.16 6.19 -21.36
N ALA A 43 -3.85 4.97 -21.81
CA ALA A 43 -3.79 4.62 -23.22
C ALA A 43 -5.13 4.85 -23.93
N SER A 44 -6.26 4.61 -23.24
CA SER A 44 -7.60 4.78 -23.83
C SER A 44 -7.89 6.22 -24.29
N HIS A 45 -7.27 7.23 -23.65
CA HIS A 45 -7.41 8.63 -24.08
C HIS A 45 -6.83 8.91 -25.46
N PHE A 46 -5.88 8.10 -25.95
CA PHE A 46 -5.25 8.30 -27.27
C PHE A 46 -6.01 7.62 -28.41
N VAL A 47 -6.91 6.70 -28.11
CA VAL A 47 -7.67 5.92 -29.10
C VAL A 47 -9.09 6.46 -29.28
N LEU A 48 -9.63 7.11 -28.26
CA LEU A 48 -10.97 7.69 -28.30
C LEU A 48 -11.02 8.97 -29.15
N PRO A 49 -12.18 9.26 -29.78
CA PRO A 49 -12.37 10.53 -30.49
C PRO A 49 -12.24 11.71 -29.53
N LEU A 50 -11.94 12.90 -30.08
CA LEU A 50 -11.67 14.13 -29.29
C LEU A 50 -12.89 14.71 -28.56
N ASN A 51 -14.00 13.96 -28.47
CA ASN A 51 -15.15 14.39 -27.69
C ASN A 51 -14.83 14.33 -26.19
N GLU A 52 -15.33 15.30 -25.45
CA GLU A 52 -14.89 15.59 -24.09
C GLU A 52 -15.48 14.60 -23.08
N LEU A 53 -16.72 14.16 -23.30
CA LEU A 53 -17.47 13.34 -22.35
C LEU A 53 -16.79 12.00 -22.02
N PRO A 54 -16.33 11.16 -22.97
CA PRO A 54 -15.67 9.89 -22.65
C PRO A 54 -14.39 10.09 -21.84
N HIS A 55 -13.60 11.12 -22.15
CA HIS A 55 -12.37 11.40 -21.42
C HIS A 55 -12.63 11.84 -19.98
N ILE A 56 -13.67 12.67 -19.75
CA ILE A 56 -14.09 13.05 -18.40
C ILE A 56 -14.56 11.82 -17.62
N VAL A 57 -15.35 10.94 -18.24
CA VAL A 57 -15.83 9.70 -17.60
C VAL A 57 -14.66 8.80 -17.21
N ILE A 58 -13.70 8.56 -18.11
CA ILE A 58 -12.51 7.76 -17.82
C ILE A 58 -11.67 8.39 -16.70
N GLY A 59 -11.53 9.71 -16.72
CA GLY A 59 -10.87 10.46 -15.64
C GLY A 59 -11.53 10.22 -14.28
N ILE A 60 -12.86 10.30 -14.20
CA ILE A 60 -13.61 10.07 -12.95
C ILE A 60 -13.43 8.62 -12.47
N VAL A 61 -13.56 7.65 -13.37
CA VAL A 61 -13.34 6.23 -13.03
C VAL A 61 -11.91 6.02 -12.56
N GLY A 62 -10.93 6.65 -13.21
CA GLY A 62 -9.52 6.53 -12.83
C GLY A 62 -9.18 7.17 -11.49
N MET A 63 -9.82 8.28 -11.14
CA MET A 63 -9.75 8.85 -9.78
C MET A 63 -10.35 7.89 -8.75
N ALA A 64 -11.52 7.30 -9.03
CA ALA A 64 -12.16 6.34 -8.13
C ALA A 64 -11.28 5.09 -7.91
N VAL A 65 -10.70 4.54 -8.98
CA VAL A 65 -9.76 3.41 -8.91
C VAL A 65 -8.50 3.79 -8.12
N SER A 66 -7.95 4.99 -8.33
CA SER A 66 -6.78 5.47 -7.59
C SER A 66 -7.10 5.61 -6.08
N TYR A 67 -8.28 6.11 -5.74
CA TYR A 67 -8.73 6.19 -4.35
C TYR A 67 -8.86 4.80 -3.70
N LEU A 68 -9.45 3.83 -4.41
CA LEU A 68 -9.52 2.45 -3.94
C LEU A 68 -8.12 1.85 -3.73
N TRP A 69 -7.17 2.15 -4.63
CA TRP A 69 -5.78 1.71 -4.47
C TRP A 69 -5.14 2.27 -3.20
N ILE A 70 -5.30 3.58 -2.93
CA ILE A 70 -4.81 4.20 -1.68
C ILE A 70 -5.42 3.50 -0.46
N ALA A 71 -6.74 3.30 -0.45
CA ALA A 71 -7.45 2.65 0.66
C ALA A 71 -6.96 1.20 0.88
N LEU A 72 -6.70 0.46 -0.19
CA LEU A 72 -6.15 -0.89 -0.15
C LEU A 72 -4.74 -0.93 0.46
N LEU A 73 -3.86 0.00 0.07
CA LEU A 73 -2.51 0.12 0.63
C LEU A 73 -2.55 0.46 2.12
N ASP A 74 -3.41 1.39 2.52
CA ASP A 74 -3.57 1.79 3.92
C ASP A 74 -4.16 0.68 4.79
N ALA A 75 -5.13 -0.09 4.27
CA ALA A 75 -5.69 -1.23 4.98
C ALA A 75 -4.62 -2.30 5.25
N HIS A 76 -3.81 -2.65 4.25
CA HIS A 76 -2.74 -3.63 4.41
C HIS A 76 -1.64 -3.14 5.35
N ARG A 77 -1.31 -1.85 5.31
CA ARG A 77 -0.39 -1.23 6.27
C ARG A 77 -0.87 -1.40 7.70
N LYS A 78 -2.12 -1.00 7.99
CA LYS A 78 -2.69 -1.10 9.35
C LYS A 78 -2.71 -2.52 9.89
N ILE A 79 -3.08 -3.49 9.05
CA ILE A 79 -3.06 -4.91 9.44
C ILE A 79 -1.64 -5.38 9.73
N ASN A 80 -0.66 -4.95 8.92
CA ASN A 80 0.72 -5.36 9.11
C ASN A 80 1.33 -4.73 10.36
N ASP A 81 1.04 -3.45 10.62
CA ASP A 81 1.46 -2.74 11.83
C ASP A 81 0.93 -3.50 13.08
N ALA A 82 -0.37 -3.85 13.10
CA ALA A 82 -0.95 -4.63 14.20
C ALA A 82 -0.35 -6.04 14.36
N LYS A 83 0.06 -6.70 13.27
CA LYS A 83 0.76 -8.00 13.34
C LYS A 83 2.16 -7.86 13.93
N TYR A 84 2.88 -6.80 13.60
CA TYR A 84 4.20 -6.53 14.18
C TYR A 84 4.11 -6.30 15.69
N ASP A 85 3.09 -5.59 16.17
CA ASP A 85 2.87 -5.40 17.60
C ASP A 85 2.69 -6.75 18.33
N ILE A 86 1.92 -7.67 17.74
CA ILE A 86 1.74 -9.02 18.28
C ILE A 86 3.06 -9.81 18.24
N ILE A 87 3.82 -9.74 17.14
CA ILE A 87 5.12 -10.41 17.02
C ILE A 87 6.08 -9.93 18.12
N ILE A 88 6.16 -8.62 18.36
CA ILE A 88 7.02 -8.03 19.40
C ILE A 88 6.59 -8.46 20.80
N ALA A 89 5.28 -8.57 21.05
CA ALA A 89 4.74 -9.08 22.31
C ALA A 89 5.08 -10.57 22.49
N LEU A 90 4.97 -11.39 21.45
CA LEU A 90 5.37 -12.80 21.48
C LEU A 90 6.88 -12.98 21.71
N GLU A 91 7.70 -12.04 21.25
CA GLU A 91 9.14 -12.05 21.49
C GLU A 91 9.55 -11.82 22.95
N GLU A 92 8.71 -11.19 23.79
CA GLU A 92 9.02 -10.94 25.22
C GLU A 92 9.38 -12.20 26.00
N ASP A 93 8.87 -13.30 25.49
CA ASP A 93 8.95 -14.60 26.07
C ASP A 93 9.98 -15.52 25.42
N LEU A 94 10.62 -15.04 24.35
CA LEU A 94 11.65 -15.76 23.62
C LEU A 94 13.05 -15.34 24.12
N PRO A 95 14.08 -16.20 23.93
CA PRO A 95 15.45 -15.88 24.34
C PRO A 95 16.05 -14.66 23.61
N CYS A 96 15.50 -14.31 22.44
CA CYS A 96 15.92 -13.18 21.63
C CYS A 96 14.72 -12.46 21.02
N ARG A 97 14.88 -11.15 20.76
CA ARG A 97 13.82 -10.26 20.28
C ARG A 97 14.23 -9.53 18.99
N PRO A 98 14.47 -10.25 17.89
CA PRO A 98 15.01 -9.65 16.67
C PRO A 98 14.13 -8.53 16.09
N PHE A 99 12.80 -8.66 16.09
CA PHE A 99 11.91 -7.63 15.56
C PHE A 99 11.85 -6.38 16.45
N ASP A 100 11.87 -6.55 17.78
CA ASP A 100 12.00 -5.43 18.72
C ASP A 100 13.34 -4.67 18.52
N MET A 101 14.45 -5.41 18.37
CA MET A 101 15.76 -4.83 18.09
C MET A 101 15.79 -4.08 16.75
N GLU A 102 15.18 -4.64 15.71
CA GLU A 102 15.08 -4.00 14.40
C GLU A 102 14.28 -2.69 14.48
N SER A 103 13.11 -2.71 15.14
CA SER A 103 12.25 -1.54 15.32
C SER A 103 13.00 -0.39 16.02
N LYS A 104 13.72 -0.69 17.11
CA LYS A 104 14.56 0.27 17.84
C LYS A 104 15.70 0.81 16.99
N SER A 105 16.37 -0.05 16.22
CA SER A 105 17.49 0.36 15.36
C SER A 105 17.08 1.25 14.19
N THR A 106 15.86 1.07 13.70
CA THR A 106 15.29 1.84 12.57
C THR A 106 14.58 3.10 13.03
N GLY A 107 14.33 3.25 14.35
CA GLY A 107 13.60 4.36 14.95
C GLY A 107 12.11 4.36 14.63
N ILE A 108 11.55 3.18 14.33
CA ILE A 108 10.12 3.03 14.00
C ILE A 108 9.26 3.29 15.24
N ASP A 109 9.72 2.84 16.41
CA ASP A 109 9.07 2.97 17.71
C ASP A 109 9.04 4.42 18.24
N THR A 110 10.09 5.19 17.97
CA THR A 110 10.29 6.56 18.47
C THR A 110 9.80 7.64 17.51
N GLY A 111 9.30 7.26 16.33
CA GLY A 111 8.90 8.19 15.27
C GLY A 111 10.08 8.88 14.56
N LEU A 112 11.33 8.64 15.01
CA LEU A 112 12.57 9.15 14.42
C LEU A 112 13.06 8.20 13.31
N ARG A 113 12.16 7.82 12.41
CA ARG A 113 12.44 6.79 11.41
C ARG A 113 13.60 7.21 10.52
N LYS A 114 14.68 6.41 10.51
CA LYS A 114 15.91 6.70 9.75
C LYS A 114 15.71 6.69 8.23
N TYR A 115 14.64 6.05 7.76
CA TYR A 115 14.27 5.97 6.36
C TYR A 115 12.78 6.26 6.17
N PRO A 116 12.38 6.96 5.09
CA PRO A 116 10.98 7.05 4.76
C PRO A 116 10.43 5.62 4.61
N PRO A 117 9.26 5.31 5.21
CA PRO A 117 8.60 4.04 4.99
C PRO A 117 8.52 3.76 3.50
N LEU A 118 8.84 2.53 3.06
CA LEU A 118 8.49 2.06 1.71
C LEU A 118 7.01 2.35 1.38
N THR A 119 6.17 2.41 2.41
CA THR A 119 4.80 2.91 2.35
C THR A 119 4.62 4.31 1.82
N GLN A 120 5.44 5.27 2.23
CA GLN A 120 5.35 6.62 1.69
C GLN A 120 5.66 6.65 0.20
N LEU A 121 6.62 5.84 -0.27
CA LEU A 121 6.94 5.76 -1.70
C LEU A 121 5.79 5.12 -2.50
N GLN A 122 5.21 4.02 -2.00
CA GLN A 122 4.10 3.34 -2.67
C GLN A 122 2.82 4.20 -2.67
N ASN A 123 2.53 4.90 -1.58
CA ASN A 123 1.36 5.78 -1.53
C ASN A 123 1.52 6.98 -2.48
N ARG A 124 2.73 7.49 -2.67
CA ARG A 124 3.01 8.56 -3.65
C ARG A 124 2.64 8.14 -5.08
N ALA A 125 2.88 6.88 -5.47
CA ALA A 125 2.52 6.41 -6.80
C ALA A 125 1.01 6.49 -7.06
N ALA A 126 0.19 6.02 -6.12
CA ALA A 126 -1.27 6.08 -6.24
C ALA A 126 -1.79 7.53 -6.27
N TRP A 127 -1.22 8.42 -5.44
CA TRP A 127 -1.54 9.85 -5.48
C TRP A 127 -1.14 10.52 -6.80
N THR A 128 0.03 10.19 -7.35
CA THR A 128 0.47 10.72 -8.66
C THR A 128 -0.57 10.39 -9.73
N VAL A 129 -1.04 9.13 -9.76
CA VAL A 129 -2.01 8.71 -10.76
C VAL A 129 -3.38 9.35 -10.54
N PHE A 130 -3.80 9.54 -9.28
CA PHE A 130 -5.01 10.30 -8.96
C PHE A 130 -4.95 11.73 -9.52
N VAL A 131 -3.84 12.43 -9.28
CA VAL A 131 -3.62 13.81 -9.78
C VAL A 131 -3.60 13.83 -11.30
N VAL A 132 -2.99 12.85 -11.95
CA VAL A 132 -2.97 12.76 -13.42
C VAL A 132 -4.39 12.63 -13.99
N HIS A 133 -5.24 11.78 -13.42
CA HIS A 133 -6.65 11.67 -13.87
C HIS A 133 -7.45 12.95 -13.59
N LEU A 134 -7.18 13.62 -12.47
CA LEU A 134 -7.77 14.93 -12.18
C LEU A 134 -7.37 15.98 -13.23
N LEU A 135 -6.10 16.03 -13.61
CA LEU A 135 -5.63 16.95 -14.65
C LEU A 135 -6.31 16.68 -15.99
N VAL A 136 -6.49 15.41 -16.37
CA VAL A 136 -7.23 15.03 -17.58
C VAL A 136 -8.67 15.60 -17.53
N ILE A 137 -9.40 15.40 -16.43
CA ILE A 137 -10.76 15.95 -16.28
C ILE A 137 -10.74 17.46 -16.45
N VAL A 138 -9.83 18.16 -15.76
CA VAL A 138 -9.73 19.62 -15.82
C VAL A 138 -9.46 20.09 -17.26
N THR A 139 -8.55 19.45 -17.99
CA THR A 139 -8.24 19.83 -19.38
C THR A 139 -9.44 19.70 -20.31
N TYR A 140 -10.19 18.59 -20.22
CA TYR A 140 -11.35 18.37 -21.09
C TYR A 140 -12.57 19.19 -20.66
N ALA A 141 -12.73 19.45 -19.36
CA ALA A 141 -13.78 20.34 -18.87
C ALA A 141 -13.55 21.79 -19.33
N LEU A 142 -12.31 22.27 -19.28
CA LEU A 142 -11.97 23.60 -19.79
C LEU A 142 -12.18 23.70 -21.31
N ALA A 143 -11.76 22.68 -22.06
CA ALA A 143 -11.99 22.62 -23.50
C ALA A 143 -13.49 22.71 -23.84
N TRP A 144 -14.34 21.96 -23.12
CA TRP A 144 -15.79 22.00 -23.30
C TRP A 144 -16.40 23.36 -22.99
N THR A 145 -15.89 24.09 -21.99
CA THR A 145 -16.41 25.42 -21.63
C THR A 145 -15.97 26.54 -22.58
N LEU A 146 -14.89 26.34 -23.35
CA LEU A 146 -14.33 27.31 -24.28
C LEU A 146 -14.79 27.09 -25.74
N ALA A 147 -15.42 25.95 -26.03
CA ALA A 147 -16.00 25.58 -27.32
C ALA A 147 -17.46 26.05 -27.44
#